data_AF-A0A953RT48-F1
#
_entry.id   AF-A0A953RT48-F1
#
_cell.length_a   1.000
_cell.length_b   1.000
_cell.length_c   1.000
_cell.angle_alpha   90.00
_cell.angle_beta   90.00
_cell.angle_gamma   90.00
#
_symmetry.space_group_name_H-M   'P 1'
#
loop_
_entity.id
_entity.type
_entity.pdbx_description
1 polymer ?
#
loop_
_entity_poly.entity_id
_entity_poly.type
_entity_poly.pdbx_seq_one_letter_code
_entity_poly.pdbx_strand_id
1 'polypeptide(L)'
;IIFFAYFYVSIVFNPNEVADNMRKYGGFIPGIRPGKRTADHINEILTRITLVGALYLIIISFIPEWMITGIHLNHLYGPIGAFFERLPTWVTNGLNVNFYFGGTSLLIVVGVAMDTVTQIEAQLVMRHYDGFTPRSGRIRGRRTWS
;
A
#
# COMPACT_ATOMS: atom_id res chain seq x y z
N ILE A 1 -8.09 10.39 10.89
CA ILE A 1 -7.54 9.51 9.83
C ILE A 1 -7.91 8.04 10.05
N ILE A 2 -7.68 7.46 11.24
CA ILE A 2 -7.97 6.03 11.54
C ILE A 2 -9.42 5.61 11.23
N PHE A 3 -10.41 6.36 11.75
CA PHE A 3 -11.83 6.06 11.50
C PHE A 3 -12.17 6.03 10.01
N PHE A 4 -11.72 7.06 9.27
CA PHE A 4 -11.93 7.16 7.83
C PHE A 4 -11.22 6.04 7.05
N ALA A 5 -10.02 5.63 7.47
CA ALA A 5 -9.29 4.53 6.85
C ALA A 5 -10.03 3.18 7.01
N TYR A 6 -10.53 2.89 8.22
CA TYR A 6 -11.34 1.70 8.48
C TYR A 6 -12.65 1.72 7.70
N PHE A 7 -13.34 2.85 7.68
CA PHE A 7 -14.60 3.01 6.95
C PHE A 7 -14.40 2.83 5.44
N TYR A 8 -13.35 3.44 4.87
CA TYR A 8 -13.01 3.30 3.45
C TYR A 8 -12.78 1.83 3.06
N VAL A 9 -11.94 1.11 3.82
CA VAL A 9 -11.66 -0.31 3.55
C VAL A 9 -12.95 -1.14 3.65
N SER A 10 -13.80 -0.89 4.64
CA SER A 10 -15.05 -1.63 4.82
C SER A 10 -16.09 -1.42 3.70
N ILE A 11 -16.07 -0.25 3.05
CA ILE A 11 -16.96 0.05 1.92
C ILE A 11 -16.41 -0.53 0.63
N VAL A 12 -15.10 -0.40 0.41
CA VAL A 12 -14.49 -0.76 -0.87
C VAL A 12 -14.25 -2.27 -0.99
N PHE A 13 -14.03 -2.96 0.13
CA PHE A 13 -13.62 -4.36 0.15
C PHE A 13 -14.65 -5.23 0.85
N ASN A 14 -15.39 -6.04 0.08
CA ASN A 14 -16.34 -7.01 0.61
C ASN A 14 -15.69 -8.42 0.67
N PRO A 15 -15.26 -8.91 1.85
CA PRO A 15 -14.56 -10.19 1.98
C PRO A 15 -15.41 -11.39 1.54
N ASN A 16 -16.74 -11.27 1.58
CA ASN A 16 -17.64 -12.33 1.11
C ASN A 16 -17.56 -12.48 -0.41
N GLU A 17 -17.60 -11.36 -1.13
CA GLU A 17 -17.53 -11.35 -2.59
C GLU A 17 -16.16 -11.85 -3.09
N VAL A 18 -15.09 -11.50 -2.40
CA VAL A 18 -13.74 -11.99 -2.72
C VAL A 18 -13.64 -13.51 -2.53
N ALA A 19 -14.22 -14.04 -1.45
CA ALA A 19 -14.25 -15.48 -1.20
C ALA A 19 -15.10 -16.24 -2.23
N ASP A 20 -16.24 -15.67 -2.65
CA ASP A 20 -17.11 -16.26 -3.67
C ASP A 20 -16.46 -16.21 -5.06
N ASN A 21 -15.78 -15.10 -5.40
CA ASN A 21 -14.98 -14.98 -6.61
C ASN A 21 -13.87 -16.05 -6.63
N MET A 22 -13.10 -16.20 -5.55
CA MET A 22 -12.08 -17.25 -5.45
C MET A 22 -12.66 -18.64 -5.71
N ARG A 23 -13.79 -18.98 -5.08
CA ARG A 23 -14.48 -20.25 -5.29
C ARG A 23 -14.91 -20.43 -6.75
N LYS A 24 -15.46 -19.39 -7.38
CA LYS A 24 -15.94 -19.41 -8.77
C LYS A 24 -14.80 -19.58 -9.79
N TYR A 25 -13.64 -18.99 -9.52
CA TYR A 25 -12.44 -19.11 -10.35
C TYR A 25 -11.59 -20.35 -10.02
N GLY A 26 -12.10 -21.26 -9.17
CA GLY A 26 -11.40 -22.51 -8.79
C GLY A 26 -10.22 -22.31 -7.82
N GLY A 27 -10.03 -21.10 -7.29
CA GLY A 27 -9.05 -20.79 -6.27
C GLY A 27 -9.53 -21.18 -4.87
N PHE A 28 -8.62 -21.71 -4.04
CA PHE A 28 -8.91 -22.00 -2.65
C PHE A 28 -7.67 -21.75 -1.78
N ILE A 29 -7.90 -21.39 -0.52
CA ILE A 29 -6.84 -21.24 0.49
C ILE A 29 -6.58 -22.62 1.09
N PRO A 30 -5.33 -23.16 1.02
CA PRO A 30 -5.00 -24.44 1.62
C PRO A 30 -5.36 -24.47 3.11
N GLY A 31 -6.04 -25.54 3.55
CA GLY A 31 -6.43 -25.72 4.95
C GLY A 31 -7.79 -25.10 5.35
N ILE A 32 -8.43 -24.30 4.50
CA ILE A 32 -9.73 -23.66 4.81
C ILE A 32 -10.79 -24.06 3.76
N ARG A 33 -11.99 -24.43 4.22
CA ARG A 33 -13.10 -24.83 3.33
C ARG A 33 -13.65 -23.61 2.56
N PRO A 34 -13.77 -23.67 1.21
CA PRO A 34 -14.23 -22.53 0.41
C PRO A 34 -15.63 -22.02 0.77
N GLY A 35 -15.78 -20.70 0.82
CA GLY A 35 -17.04 -19.99 1.12
C GLY A 35 -16.90 -19.14 2.39
N LYS A 36 -17.89 -19.21 3.28
CA LYS A 36 -17.95 -18.35 4.49
C LYS A 36 -16.69 -18.38 5.35
N ARG A 37 -16.07 -19.56 5.53
CA ARG A 37 -14.82 -19.68 6.33
C ARG A 37 -13.63 -18.99 5.69
N THR A 38 -13.59 -18.92 4.37
CA THR A 38 -12.58 -18.15 3.62
C THR A 38 -12.81 -16.65 3.81
N ALA A 39 -14.06 -16.18 3.77
CA ALA A 39 -14.40 -14.78 4.02
C ALA A 39 -14.02 -14.33 5.44
N ASP A 40 -14.32 -15.16 6.45
CA ASP A 40 -13.95 -14.88 7.85
C ASP A 40 -12.42 -14.73 8.02
N HIS A 41 -11.66 -15.61 7.37
CA HIS A 41 -10.20 -15.56 7.40
C HIS A 41 -9.62 -14.35 6.69
N ILE A 42 -10.13 -14.01 5.49
CA ILE A 42 -9.75 -12.81 4.76
C ILE A 42 -10.05 -11.56 5.60
N ASN A 43 -11.20 -11.53 6.27
CA ASN A 43 -11.60 -10.42 7.12
C ASN A 43 -10.66 -10.23 8.33
N GLU A 44 -10.22 -11.32 8.96
CA GLU A 44 -9.26 -11.26 10.06
C GLU A 44 -7.90 -10.68 9.61
N ILE A 45 -7.41 -11.13 8.45
CA ILE A 45 -6.15 -10.63 7.86
C ILE A 45 -6.30 -9.15 7.50
N LEU A 46 -7.38 -8.79 6.80
CA LEU A 46 -7.65 -7.42 6.36
C LEU A 46 -7.67 -6.47 7.56
N THR A 47 -8.38 -6.84 8.63
CA THR A 47 -8.48 -6.04 9.84
C THR A 47 -7.11 -5.77 10.47
N ARG A 48 -6.21 -6.76 10.49
CA ARG A 48 -4.85 -6.62 11.03
C ARG A 48 -3.98 -5.72 10.16
N ILE A 49 -4.03 -5.90 8.85
CA ILE A 49 -3.26 -5.08 7.89
C ILE A 49 -3.73 -3.63 7.95
N THR A 50 -5.05 -3.39 7.97
CA THR A 50 -5.64 -2.06 8.08
C THR A 50 -5.24 -1.36 9.37
N LEU A 51 -5.14 -2.08 10.49
CA LEU A 51 -4.69 -1.53 11.76
C LEU A 51 -3.26 -0.99 11.67
N VAL A 52 -2.34 -1.79 11.11
CA VAL A 52 -0.94 -1.40 10.93
C VAL A 52 -0.81 -0.26 9.91
N GLY A 53 -1.56 -0.32 8.81
CA GLY A 53 -1.59 0.73 7.79
C GLY A 53 -2.11 2.07 8.34
N ALA A 54 -3.16 2.04 9.16
CA ALA A 54 -3.68 3.24 9.82
C ALA A 54 -2.63 3.88 10.75
N LEU A 55 -1.89 3.07 11.49
CA LEU A 55 -0.80 3.54 12.37
C LEU A 55 0.34 4.18 11.56
N TYR A 56 0.71 3.56 10.43
CA TYR A 56 1.68 4.12 9.50
C TYR A 56 1.25 5.48 8.93
N LEU A 57 -0.02 5.61 8.52
CA LEU A 57 -0.55 6.87 7.98
C LEU A 57 -0.52 8.01 9.01
N ILE A 58 -0.73 7.71 10.30
CA ILE A 58 -0.58 8.71 11.38
C ILE A 58 0.85 9.24 11.42
N ILE A 59 1.84 8.33 11.42
CA ILE A 59 3.25 8.70 11.51
C ILE A 59 3.64 9.59 10.32
N ILE A 60 3.24 9.21 9.10
CA ILE A 60 3.52 10.02 7.91
C ILE A 60 2.81 11.37 7.97
N SER A 61 1.57 11.44 8.45
CA SER A 61 0.84 12.71 8.52
C SER A 61 1.48 13.73 9.44
N PHE A 62 2.30 13.30 10.42
CA PHE A 62 3.06 14.21 11.28
C PHE A 62 4.32 14.77 10.65
N ILE A 63 4.88 14.13 9.61
CA ILE A 63 6.12 14.59 8.97
C ILE A 63 5.98 16.02 8.40
N PRO A 64 4.93 16.36 7.63
CA PRO A 64 4.74 17.72 7.11
C PRO A 64 4.50 18.73 8.21
N GLU A 65 3.74 18.36 9.24
CA GLU A 65 3.39 19.25 10.35
C GLU A 65 4.64 19.64 11.13
N TRP A 66 5.51 18.68 11.46
CA TRP A 66 6.82 18.92 12.05
C TRP A 66 7.74 19.79 11.17
N MET A 67 7.72 19.55 9.85
CA MET A 67 8.61 20.23 8.91
C MET A 67 8.20 21.70 8.65
N ILE A 68 6.90 22.01 8.68
CA ILE A 68 6.36 23.35 8.41
C ILE A 68 6.41 24.22 9.66
N THR A 69 5.99 23.71 10.81
CA THR A 69 5.89 24.56 12.01
C THR A 69 7.26 24.79 12.64
N GLY A 70 8.21 23.86 12.51
CA GLY A 70 9.34 23.82 13.43
C GLY A 70 8.85 23.65 14.87
N ILE A 71 9.70 23.18 15.77
CA ILE A 71 9.28 23.08 17.16
C ILE A 71 9.48 24.48 17.76
N HIS A 72 8.42 25.29 17.79
CA HIS A 72 8.41 26.64 18.39
C HIS A 72 8.61 26.58 19.92
N LEU A 73 9.81 26.20 20.36
CA LEU A 73 10.23 26.20 21.76
C LEU A 73 10.81 27.55 22.20
N ASN A 74 10.74 28.57 21.34
CA ASN A 74 11.29 29.91 21.56
C ASN A 74 10.55 30.74 22.63
N HIS A 75 9.71 30.13 23.48
CA HIS A 75 9.10 30.81 24.63
C HIS A 75 9.23 30.05 25.97
N LEU A 76 9.86 28.87 26.00
CA LEU A 76 10.05 28.16 27.27
C LEU A 76 11.21 28.80 28.06
N TYR A 77 10.87 29.63 29.05
CA TYR A 77 11.81 30.13 30.05
C TYR A 77 12.29 28.98 30.95
N GLY A 78 13.57 28.60 30.85
CA GLY A 78 14.21 27.59 31.72
C GLY A 78 15.43 26.88 31.07
N PRO A 79 16.12 25.97 31.80
CA PRO A 79 17.29 25.23 31.31
C PRO A 79 16.99 24.31 30.11
N ILE A 80 15.71 23.98 29.91
CA ILE A 80 15.21 23.19 28.76
C ILE A 80 15.25 24.00 27.46
N GLY A 81 15.06 25.33 27.53
CA GLY A 81 15.19 26.23 26.37
C GLY A 81 16.64 26.30 25.86
N ALA A 82 17.61 26.43 26.77
CA ALA A 82 19.04 26.46 26.44
C ALA A 82 19.58 25.14 25.84
N PHE A 83 18.98 24.00 26.20
CA PHE A 83 19.28 22.72 25.56
C PHE A 83 18.75 22.66 24.12
N PHE A 84 17.57 23.22 23.89
CA PHE A 84 16.91 23.18 22.58
C PHE A 84 17.53 24.17 21.57
N GLU A 85 18.09 25.29 22.05
CA GLU A 85 18.89 26.21 21.22
C GLU A 85 20.19 25.58 20.68
N ARG A 86 20.70 24.52 21.32
CA ARG A 86 21.89 23.78 20.86
C ARG A 86 21.58 22.81 19.71
N LEU A 87 20.30 22.53 19.45
CA LEU A 87 19.90 21.69 18.33
C LEU A 87 19.95 22.49 17.02
N PRO A 88 20.30 21.82 15.89
CA PRO A 88 20.49 22.51 14.61
C PRO A 88 19.22 23.25 14.16
N THR A 89 19.43 24.42 13.53
CA THR A 89 18.40 25.45 13.27
C THR A 89 17.19 25.00 12.46
N TRP A 90 17.29 23.90 11.71
CA TRP A 90 16.18 23.28 10.98
C TRP A 90 15.15 22.62 11.91
N VAL A 91 15.54 22.24 13.14
CA VAL A 91 14.65 21.65 14.16
C VAL A 91 13.86 22.72 14.91
N THR A 92 14.48 23.88 15.17
CA THR A 92 13.91 24.92 16.04
C THR A 92 13.12 26.00 15.30
N ASN A 93 13.53 26.37 14.09
CA ASN A 93 12.86 27.43 13.31
C ASN A 93 12.10 26.92 12.09
N GLY A 94 12.07 25.60 11.86
CA GLY A 94 11.59 25.01 10.61
C GLY A 94 12.46 25.45 9.42
N LEU A 95 12.28 24.83 8.26
CA LEU A 95 13.14 25.15 7.10
C LEU A 95 12.79 26.50 6.41
N ASN A 96 11.75 27.23 6.84
CA ASN A 96 11.27 28.50 6.27
C ASN A 96 11.33 28.57 4.73
N VAL A 97 11.10 27.43 4.07
CA VAL A 97 10.98 27.34 2.62
C VAL A 97 9.50 27.37 2.31
N ASN A 98 9.06 28.40 1.57
CA ASN A 98 7.77 28.34 0.89
C ASN A 98 7.90 27.29 -0.22
N PHE A 99 7.50 26.05 0.07
CA PHE A 99 7.36 25.01 -0.93
C PHE A 99 6.27 25.44 -1.93
N TYR A 100 6.65 26.20 -2.97
CA TYR A 100 5.79 26.48 -4.13
C TYR A 100 5.45 25.19 -4.92
N PHE A 101 6.05 24.05 -4.53
CA PHE A 101 5.60 22.68 -4.79
C PHE A 101 4.49 22.23 -3.81
N GLY A 102 3.54 23.11 -3.48
CA GLY A 102 2.71 23.10 -2.26
C GLY A 102 1.62 22.04 -2.13
N GLY A 103 1.77 20.88 -2.77
CA GLY A 103 0.85 19.75 -2.63
C GLY A 103 0.14 19.40 -3.92
N THR A 104 -0.24 20.36 -4.75
CA THR A 104 -0.83 20.06 -6.08
C THR A 104 0.21 19.44 -7.02
N SER A 105 1.40 20.02 -7.13
CA SER A 105 2.49 19.44 -7.92
C SER A 105 2.99 18.12 -7.33
N LEU A 106 3.00 17.97 -6.00
CA LEU A 106 3.38 16.72 -5.34
C LEU A 106 2.36 15.61 -5.63
N LEU A 107 1.05 15.91 -5.54
CA LEU A 107 -0.02 15.00 -5.89
C LEU A 107 0.00 14.61 -7.37
N ILE A 108 0.28 15.56 -8.27
CA ILE A 108 0.43 15.29 -9.71
C ILE A 108 1.66 14.39 -9.96
N VAL A 109 2.82 14.70 -9.35
CA VAL A 109 4.04 13.91 -9.53
C VAL A 109 3.87 12.48 -9.00
N VAL A 110 3.30 12.30 -7.81
CA VAL A 110 3.06 10.98 -7.25
C VAL A 110 1.99 10.23 -8.06
N GLY A 111 0.92 10.90 -8.48
CA GLY A 111 -0.12 10.31 -9.34
C GLY A 111 0.45 9.79 -10.66
N VAL A 112 1.16 10.65 -11.39
CA VAL A 112 1.81 10.26 -12.66
C VAL A 112 2.87 9.18 -12.43
N ALA A 113 3.67 9.25 -11.36
CA ALA A 113 4.67 8.22 -11.07
C ALA A 113 4.04 6.85 -10.77
N MET A 114 2.92 6.79 -10.05
CA MET A 114 2.19 5.53 -9.83
C MET A 114 1.55 5.00 -11.12
N ASP A 115 1.02 5.90 -11.96
CA ASP A 115 0.50 5.53 -13.29
C ASP A 115 1.63 4.99 -14.19
N THR A 116 2.84 5.55 -14.14
CA THR A 116 3.96 5.03 -14.93
C THR A 116 4.50 3.71 -14.39
N VAL A 117 4.58 3.54 -13.06
CA VAL A 117 5.01 2.26 -12.44
C VAL A 117 4.04 1.13 -12.79
N THR A 118 2.74 1.35 -12.67
CA THR A 118 1.72 0.34 -13.01
C THR A 118 1.75 -0.03 -14.50
N GLN A 119 1.99 0.95 -15.39
CA GLN A 119 2.20 0.69 -16.83
C GLN A 119 3.45 -0.17 -17.09
N ILE A 120 4.55 0.10 -16.38
CA ILE A 120 5.80 -0.67 -16.51
C ILE A 120 5.60 -2.10 -16.01
N GLU A 121 4.95 -2.28 -14.86
CA GLU A 121 4.64 -3.61 -14.30
C GLU A 121 3.76 -4.44 -15.24
N ALA A 122 2.73 -3.83 -15.84
CA ALA A 122 1.87 -4.51 -16.82
C ALA A 122 2.67 -5.05 -18.02
N GLN A 123 3.63 -4.27 -18.52
CA GLN A 123 4.51 -4.71 -19.62
C GLN A 123 5.52 -5.77 -19.16
N LEU A 124 6.01 -5.70 -17.92
CA LEU A 124 6.94 -6.68 -17.35
C LEU A 124 6.27 -8.04 -17.11
N VAL A 125 5.00 -8.06 -16.70
CA VAL A 125 4.22 -9.30 -16.51
C VAL A 125 3.98 -10.01 -17.85
N MET A 126 3.68 -9.26 -18.92
CA MET A 126 3.55 -9.85 -20.26
C MET A 126 4.86 -10.43 -20.78
N ARG A 127 6.01 -9.84 -20.42
CA ARG A 127 7.33 -10.38 -20.78
C ARG A 127 7.76 -11.59 -19.94
N HIS A 128 7.31 -11.70 -18.68
CA HIS A 128 7.51 -12.89 -17.84
C HIS A 128 6.42 -13.95 -18.00
N TYR A 129 5.56 -13.80 -19.01
CA TYR A 129 4.75 -14.91 -19.51
C TYR A 129 5.65 -15.81 -20.38
N ASP A 130 6.65 -16.43 -19.75
CA ASP A 130 7.46 -17.46 -20.38
C ASP A 130 6.52 -18.50 -20.97
N GLY A 131 6.73 -18.79 -22.26
CA GLY A 131 5.96 -19.76 -23.01
C GLY A 131 6.09 -21.15 -22.42
N PHE A 132 5.29 -21.47 -21.40
CA PHE A 132 5.06 -22.83 -20.90
C PHE A 132 3.95 -23.54 -21.67
N THR A 133 3.85 -23.30 -22.98
CA THR A 133 3.51 -24.41 -23.87
C THR A 133 4.84 -25.00 -24.34
N PRO A 134 5.37 -26.07 -23.70
CA PRO A 134 6.29 -26.91 -24.43
C PRO A 134 5.53 -27.26 -25.70
N ARG A 135 6.13 -26.98 -26.87
CA ARG A 135 5.65 -27.51 -28.15
C ARG A 135 5.24 -28.94 -27.88
N SER A 136 3.93 -29.19 -27.80
CA SER A 136 3.37 -30.49 -27.50
C SER A 136 3.98 -31.41 -28.53
N GLY A 137 4.91 -32.24 -28.07
CA GLY A 137 5.60 -33.21 -28.90
C GLY A 137 4.50 -34.05 -29.50
N ARG A 138 4.28 -33.85 -30.80
CA ARG A 138 3.25 -34.48 -31.62
C ARG A 138 3.15 -35.96 -31.24
N ILE A 139 2.15 -36.31 -30.44
CA ILE A 139 1.89 -37.69 -30.04
C ILE A 139 1.49 -38.41 -31.31
N ARG A 140 2.44 -39.18 -31.85
CA ARG A 140 2.33 -39.94 -33.08
C ARG A 140 1.48 -41.17 -32.77
N GLY A 141 0.19 -41.08 -33.06
CA GLY A 141 -0.76 -42.19 -32.92
C GLY A 141 -0.31 -43.40 -33.73
N ARG A 142 -0.04 -44.51 -33.03
CA ARG A 142 0.27 -45.81 -33.63
C ARG A 142 -1.03 -46.41 -34.13
N ARG A 143 -1.22 -46.41 -35.45
CA ARG A 143 -2.30 -47.18 -36.11
C ARG A 143 -1.92 -48.66 -36.03
N THR A 144 -2.62 -49.43 -35.23
CA THR A 144 -2.56 -50.89 -35.28
C THR A 144 -3.73 -51.38 -36.12
N TRP A 145 -3.40 -51.93 -37.28
CA TRP A 145 -4.30 -52.71 -38.12
C TRP A 145 -4.38 -54.13 -37.59
N SER A 146 -5.60 -54.60 -37.31
CA SER A 146 -6.02 -56.00 -37.31
C SER A 146 -7.52 -56.03 -37.12
#